data_AF-A0A5B1LKM1-F1
#
_entry.id   AF-A0A5B1LKM1-F1
#
_cell.length_a   1.000
_cell.length_b   1.000
_cell.length_c   1.000
_cell.angle_alpha   90.00
_cell.angle_beta   90.00
_cell.angle_gamma   90.00
#
_symmetry.space_group_name_H-M   'P 1'
#
loop_
_entity.id
_entity.type
_entity.pdbx_description
1 polymer ?
#
loop_
_entity_poly.entity_id
_entity_poly.type
_entity_poly.pdbx_seq_one_letter_code
_entity_poly.pdbx_strand_id
1 'polypeptide(L)'
;MKAEPPIYEFTTVDIPPKVKAPRKPQKRPPYVPRPKVFREYECADCGQFFTRDRATAYCSLVCEYVASTVRYMRSVDRRYPDGPPEDVAEAVRTMKAHALAGGYDKKARRLKPERREEVWARDGGKCVQCGADGEEIDHINGSSSDLANLRLLCRPCHGVITRSRFEKVGEDDHETKALAEEIFMRVKSPEPMHECDAPEWSERGAWQRWATTHSRPTT
;
A
#
# COMPACT_ATOMS: atom_id res chain seq x y z
N MET A 1 32.06 -40.04 -8.03
CA MET A 1 30.76 -40.75 -7.98
C MET A 1 29.81 -39.91 -7.15
N LYS A 2 28.92 -39.15 -7.79
CA LYS A 2 27.92 -38.31 -7.11
C LYS A 2 26.58 -39.03 -7.21
N ALA A 3 25.97 -39.32 -6.07
CA ALA A 3 24.64 -39.92 -6.01
C ALA A 3 23.59 -38.87 -6.43
N GLU A 4 22.70 -39.24 -7.33
CA GLU A 4 21.53 -38.44 -7.70
C GLU A 4 20.47 -38.51 -6.58
N PRO A 5 19.73 -37.42 -6.31
CA PRO A 5 18.66 -37.42 -5.32
C PRO A 5 17.44 -38.21 -5.83
N PRO A 6 16.64 -38.82 -4.93
CA PRO A 6 15.49 -39.61 -5.34
C PRO A 6 14.38 -38.72 -5.91
N ILE A 7 13.87 -39.15 -7.06
CA ILE A 7 12.72 -38.57 -7.74
C ILE A 7 11.47 -38.95 -6.93
N TYR A 8 10.82 -37.98 -6.28
CA TYR A 8 9.54 -38.22 -5.63
C TYR A 8 8.44 -38.25 -6.70
N GLU A 9 7.85 -39.43 -6.94
CA GLU A 9 6.60 -39.55 -7.71
C GLU A 9 5.46 -38.92 -6.90
N PHE A 10 4.98 -37.77 -7.37
CA PHE A 10 3.73 -37.18 -6.89
C PHE A 10 2.57 -38.01 -7.44
N THR A 11 2.02 -38.91 -6.64
CA THR A 11 0.72 -39.50 -6.93
C THR A 11 -0.34 -38.40 -6.89
N THR A 12 -0.94 -38.13 -8.05
CA THR A 12 -2.06 -37.20 -8.18
C THR A 12 -3.23 -37.72 -7.38
N VAL A 13 -3.58 -37.05 -6.29
CA VAL A 13 -4.80 -37.34 -5.53
C VAL A 13 -5.95 -36.58 -6.17
N ASP A 14 -6.93 -37.29 -6.71
CA ASP A 14 -8.14 -36.69 -7.28
C ASP A 14 -8.96 -36.01 -6.18
N ILE A 15 -8.93 -34.68 -6.13
CA ILE A 15 -9.78 -33.87 -5.26
C ILE A 15 -11.08 -33.57 -6.03
N PRO A 16 -12.26 -34.03 -5.56
CA PRO A 16 -13.51 -33.72 -6.24
C PRO A 16 -13.76 -32.19 -6.23
N PRO A 17 -14.31 -31.62 -7.32
CA PRO A 17 -14.58 -30.20 -7.39
C PRO A 17 -15.57 -29.82 -6.28
N LYS A 18 -15.20 -28.85 -5.44
CA LYS A 18 -16.12 -28.23 -4.49
C LYS A 18 -17.15 -27.39 -5.26
N VAL A 19 -18.19 -28.02 -5.78
CA VAL A 19 -19.36 -27.34 -6.32
C VAL A 19 -20.10 -26.72 -5.14
N LYS A 20 -19.82 -25.45 -4.83
CA LYS A 20 -20.62 -24.69 -3.86
C LYS A 20 -22.00 -24.49 -4.47
N ALA A 21 -23.03 -25.06 -3.86
CA ALA A 21 -24.41 -24.82 -4.24
C ALA A 21 -24.69 -23.30 -4.32
N PRO A 22 -25.45 -22.82 -5.33
CA PRO A 22 -25.78 -21.41 -5.45
C PRO A 22 -26.54 -20.97 -4.19
N ARG A 23 -25.97 -20.02 -3.44
CA ARG A 23 -26.66 -19.42 -2.30
C ARG A 23 -27.86 -18.65 -2.84
N LYS A 24 -29.07 -19.06 -2.43
CA LYS A 24 -30.29 -18.30 -2.73
C LYS A 24 -30.06 -16.83 -2.34
N PRO A 25 -30.40 -15.85 -3.20
CA PRO A 25 -30.24 -14.44 -2.87
C PRO A 25 -31.16 -14.12 -1.70
N GLN A 26 -30.57 -13.98 -0.52
CA GLN A 26 -31.30 -13.47 0.64
C GLN A 26 -31.59 -12.00 0.39
N LYS A 27 -32.87 -11.61 0.42
CA LYS A 27 -33.27 -10.20 0.41
C LYS A 27 -32.60 -9.54 1.61
N ARG A 28 -31.56 -8.74 1.36
CA ARG A 28 -30.96 -7.93 2.42
C ARG A 28 -32.05 -6.98 2.93
N PRO A 29 -32.21 -6.83 4.25
CA PRO A 29 -33.12 -5.82 4.77
C PRO A 29 -32.74 -4.45 4.19
N PRO A 30 -33.72 -3.54 4.00
CA PRO A 30 -33.44 -2.20 3.52
C PRO A 30 -32.35 -1.56 4.39
N TYR A 31 -31.34 -0.99 3.73
CA TYR A 31 -30.25 -0.31 4.43
C TYR A 31 -30.82 0.89 5.17
N VAL A 32 -30.79 0.85 6.50
CA VAL A 32 -31.08 2.01 7.34
C VAL A 32 -29.74 2.66 7.68
N PRO A 33 -29.47 3.90 7.22
CA PRO A 33 -28.26 4.61 7.57
C PRO A 33 -28.21 4.79 9.09
N ARG A 34 -27.09 4.40 9.71
CA ARG A 34 -26.89 4.72 11.12
C ARG A 34 -26.63 6.22 11.25
N PRO A 35 -27.16 6.89 12.29
CA PRO A 35 -26.80 8.26 12.59
C PRO A 35 -25.28 8.39 12.69
N LYS A 36 -24.73 9.43 12.06
CA LYS A 36 -23.30 9.74 12.18
C LYS A 36 -23.04 10.25 13.59
N VAL A 37 -22.24 9.52 14.35
CA VAL A 37 -21.76 9.96 15.66
C VAL A 37 -20.32 10.39 15.49
N PHE A 38 -20.08 11.69 15.65
CA PHE A 38 -18.74 12.25 15.56
C PHE A 38 -18.00 12.07 16.89
N ARG A 39 -16.70 11.82 16.78
CA ARG A 39 -15.76 11.74 17.89
C ARG A 39 -14.47 12.45 17.50
N GLU A 40 -13.77 12.97 18.49
CA GLU A 40 -12.39 13.39 18.34
C GLU A 40 -11.48 12.20 18.56
N TYR A 41 -10.46 12.06 17.70
CA TYR A 41 -9.43 11.04 17.75
C TYR A 41 -8.07 11.71 17.79
N GLU A 42 -7.13 11.16 18.56
CA GLU A 42 -5.72 11.55 18.50
C GLU A 42 -5.03 10.83 17.33
N CYS A 43 -4.32 11.57 16.49
CA CYS A 43 -3.57 10.97 15.38
C CYS A 43 -2.35 10.23 15.91
N ALA A 44 -2.23 8.94 15.59
CA ALA A 44 -1.11 8.10 15.99
C ALA A 44 0.24 8.50 15.37
N ASP A 45 0.23 9.36 14.34
CA ASP A 45 1.42 9.82 13.64
C ASP A 45 1.83 11.23 14.09
N CYS A 46 0.92 12.22 14.07
CA CYS A 46 1.27 13.61 14.41
C CYS A 46 0.76 14.10 15.77
N GLY A 47 0.04 13.26 16.54
CA GLY A 47 -0.55 13.61 17.85
C GLY A 47 -1.71 14.62 17.81
N GLN A 48 -2.03 15.20 16.66
CA GLN A 48 -3.12 16.17 16.54
C GLN A 48 -4.48 15.49 16.73
N PHE A 49 -5.38 16.17 17.44
CA PHE A 49 -6.78 15.75 17.55
C PHE A 49 -7.56 16.12 16.29
N PHE A 50 -8.43 15.24 15.83
CA PHE A 50 -9.26 15.45 14.65
C PHE A 50 -10.62 14.76 14.76
N THR A 51 -11.63 15.32 14.11
CA THR A 51 -13.01 14.82 14.20
C THR A 51 -13.37 13.89 13.03
N ARG A 52 -13.94 12.71 13.32
CA ARG A 52 -14.48 11.77 12.32
C ARG A 52 -15.76 11.10 12.80
N ASP A 53 -16.57 10.63 11.86
CA ASP A 53 -17.76 9.80 12.11
C ASP A 53 -17.45 8.29 12.14
N ARG A 54 -16.17 7.92 12.00
CA ARG A 54 -15.67 6.54 12.02
C ARG A 54 -14.31 6.49 12.71
N ALA A 55 -14.08 5.40 13.44
CA ALA A 55 -12.80 5.13 14.06
C ALA A 55 -11.67 5.06 13.02
N THR A 56 -10.59 5.77 13.28
CA THR A 56 -9.34 5.78 12.52
C THR A 56 -8.21 6.22 13.44
N ALA A 57 -7.00 5.78 13.17
CA ALA A 57 -5.81 6.20 13.91
C ALA A 57 -5.09 7.40 13.27
N TYR A 58 -5.47 7.81 12.07
CA TYR A 58 -4.77 8.86 11.34
C TYR A 58 -5.71 9.97 10.90
N CYS A 59 -5.26 11.22 11.03
CA CYS A 59 -6.02 12.41 10.65
C CYS A 59 -6.16 12.56 9.14
N SER A 60 -5.15 12.08 8.40
CA SER A 60 -5.00 12.26 6.97
C SER A 60 -4.41 11.01 6.28
N LEU A 61 -4.54 10.96 4.96
CA LEU A 61 -3.85 9.99 4.11
C LEU A 61 -2.32 10.11 4.25
N VAL A 62 -1.82 11.34 4.38
CA VAL A 62 -0.38 11.63 4.55
C VAL A 62 0.14 10.91 5.79
N CYS A 63 -0.49 11.13 6.94
CA CYS A 63 -0.09 10.51 8.20
C CYS A 63 -0.15 8.99 8.17
N GLU A 64 -1.21 8.40 7.58
CA GLU A 64 -1.30 6.95 7.40
C GLU A 64 -0.13 6.42 6.55
N TYR A 65 0.21 7.14 5.48
CA TYR A 65 1.24 6.72 4.53
C TYR A 65 2.65 6.89 5.11
N VAL A 66 2.94 8.02 5.78
CA VAL A 66 4.20 8.30 6.46
C VAL A 66 4.49 7.23 7.51
N ALA A 67 3.54 6.97 8.43
CA ALA A 67 3.70 5.93 9.44
C ALA A 67 3.95 4.54 8.81
N SER A 68 3.24 4.21 7.71
CA SER A 68 3.48 2.94 7.00
C SER A 68 4.85 2.88 6.32
N THR A 69 5.36 4.02 5.85
CA THR A 69 6.68 4.15 5.22
C THR A 69 7.78 3.97 6.24
N VAL A 70 7.66 4.62 7.40
CA VAL A 70 8.58 4.43 8.53
C VAL A 70 8.63 2.97 8.94
N ARG A 71 7.48 2.33 9.20
CA ARG A 71 7.43 0.90 9.56
C ARG A 71 8.07 0.00 8.51
N TYR A 72 7.80 0.23 7.23
CA TYR A 72 8.37 -0.56 6.15
C TYR A 72 9.89 -0.42 6.11
N MET A 73 10.40 0.82 6.14
CA MET A 73 11.83 1.10 6.09
C MET A 73 12.57 0.57 7.32
N ARG A 74 12.01 0.72 8.53
CA ARG A 74 12.54 0.07 9.76
C ARG A 74 12.65 -1.44 9.59
N SER A 75 11.63 -2.05 8.97
CA SER A 75 11.67 -3.49 8.69
C SER A 75 12.68 -3.88 7.62
N VAL A 76 12.95 -3.02 6.63
CA VAL A 76 13.99 -3.23 5.61
C VAL A 76 15.37 -3.17 6.26
N ASP A 77 15.66 -2.12 7.03
CA ASP A 77 16.94 -1.95 7.74
C ASP A 77 17.24 -3.16 8.64
N ARG A 78 16.22 -3.68 9.34
CA ARG A 78 16.36 -4.89 10.17
C ARG A 78 16.62 -6.16 9.37
N ARG A 79 15.96 -6.33 8.20
CA ARG A 79 16.05 -7.55 7.38
C ARG A 79 17.30 -7.58 6.49
N TYR A 80 17.84 -6.41 6.15
CA TYR A 80 18.92 -6.25 5.20
C TYR A 80 19.99 -5.28 5.71
N PRO A 81 20.73 -5.64 6.79
CA PRO A 81 21.73 -4.76 7.40
C PRO A 81 22.85 -4.36 6.43
N ASP A 82 23.19 -5.24 5.47
CA ASP A 82 24.23 -5.01 4.45
C ASP A 82 23.70 -4.38 3.16
N GLY A 83 22.41 -4.03 3.13
CA GLY A 83 21.74 -3.45 1.97
C GLY A 83 20.68 -4.36 1.37
N PRO A 84 19.49 -3.81 1.01
CA PRO A 84 18.42 -4.60 0.41
C PRO A 84 18.72 -4.99 -1.05
N PRO A 85 18.11 -6.09 -1.54
CA PRO A 85 18.04 -6.38 -2.97
C PRO A 85 17.45 -5.20 -3.77
N GLU A 86 17.78 -5.11 -5.06
CA GLU A 86 17.45 -3.94 -5.89
C GLU A 86 15.94 -3.67 -6.00
N ASP A 87 15.11 -4.70 -6.04
CA ASP A 87 13.65 -4.55 -6.08
C ASP A 87 13.09 -3.97 -4.77
N VAL A 88 13.65 -4.36 -3.63
CA VAL A 88 13.35 -3.79 -2.31
C VAL A 88 13.88 -2.35 -2.21
N ALA A 89 15.08 -2.08 -2.73
CA ALA A 89 15.63 -0.72 -2.80
C ALA A 89 14.74 0.21 -3.66
N GLU A 90 14.23 -0.29 -4.78
CA GLU A 90 13.27 0.43 -5.63
C GLU A 90 11.95 0.71 -4.91
N ALA A 91 11.43 -0.27 -4.18
CA ALA A 91 10.24 -0.08 -3.35
C ALA A 91 10.46 1.01 -2.29
N VAL A 92 11.62 1.01 -1.60
CA VAL A 92 11.97 2.05 -0.62
C VAL A 92 12.04 3.43 -1.29
N ARG A 93 12.69 3.57 -2.45
CA ARG A 93 12.77 4.86 -3.17
C ARG A 93 11.38 5.36 -3.56
N THR A 94 10.53 4.48 -4.07
CA THR A 94 9.16 4.82 -4.47
C THR A 94 8.29 5.21 -3.27
N MET A 95 8.38 4.48 -2.17
CA MET A 95 7.63 4.81 -0.94
C MET A 95 8.08 6.14 -0.36
N LYS A 96 9.39 6.42 -0.32
CA LYS A 96 9.92 7.73 0.10
C LYS A 96 9.37 8.87 -0.76
N ALA A 97 9.46 8.73 -2.09
CA ALA A 97 8.96 9.74 -3.01
C ALA A 97 7.46 10.03 -2.77
N HIS A 98 6.64 8.99 -2.59
CA HIS A 98 5.24 9.17 -2.27
C HIS A 98 4.99 9.79 -0.90
N ALA A 99 5.73 9.39 0.14
CA ALA A 99 5.58 9.99 1.46
C ALA A 99 5.85 11.49 1.44
N LEU A 100 6.90 11.91 0.73
CA LEU A 100 7.25 13.32 0.55
C LEU A 100 6.29 14.08 -0.35
N ALA A 101 5.65 13.42 -1.32
CA ALA A 101 4.67 14.02 -2.22
C ALA A 101 3.23 14.05 -1.67
N GLY A 102 3.03 13.90 -0.35
CA GLY A 102 1.69 13.94 0.27
C GLY A 102 0.96 12.58 0.34
N GLY A 103 1.70 11.47 0.22
CA GLY A 103 1.20 10.10 0.33
C GLY A 103 0.72 9.50 -0.99
N TYR A 104 0.25 8.24 -0.92
CA TYR A 104 -0.26 7.52 -2.08
C TYR A 104 -1.59 6.81 -1.78
N ASP A 105 -2.64 7.26 -2.44
CA ASP A 105 -3.98 6.68 -2.31
C ASP A 105 -4.11 5.36 -3.09
N LYS A 106 -3.80 4.27 -2.40
CA LYS A 106 -3.97 2.90 -2.92
C LYS A 106 -5.42 2.59 -3.30
N LYS A 107 -6.41 3.19 -2.62
CA LYS A 107 -7.83 2.92 -2.88
C LYS A 107 -8.30 3.60 -4.15
N ALA A 108 -7.89 4.86 -4.37
CA ALA A 108 -8.20 5.59 -5.59
C ALA A 108 -7.66 4.90 -6.86
N ARG A 109 -6.52 4.21 -6.74
CA ARG A 109 -5.85 3.52 -7.87
C ARG A 109 -6.23 2.06 -8.01
N ARG A 110 -7.17 1.57 -7.21
CA ARG A 110 -7.62 0.18 -7.26
C ARG A 110 -8.55 -0.02 -8.46
N LEU A 111 -8.10 -0.83 -9.41
CA LEU A 111 -8.92 -1.24 -10.55
C LEU A 111 -9.85 -2.39 -10.20
N LYS A 112 -11.07 -2.35 -10.74
CA LYS A 112 -11.99 -3.48 -10.72
C LYS A 112 -11.46 -4.61 -11.62
N PRO A 113 -11.75 -5.90 -11.33
CA PRO A 113 -11.29 -7.02 -12.13
C PRO A 113 -11.61 -6.87 -13.62
N GLU A 114 -12.82 -6.45 -13.95
CA GLU A 114 -13.29 -6.29 -15.33
C GLU A 114 -12.44 -5.26 -16.09
N ARG A 115 -12.11 -4.14 -15.45
CA ARG A 115 -11.23 -3.12 -16.05
C ARG A 115 -9.81 -3.63 -16.26
N ARG A 116 -9.31 -4.51 -15.37
CA ARG A 116 -7.97 -5.12 -15.53
C ARG A 116 -7.93 -6.05 -16.74
N GLU A 117 -8.98 -6.84 -16.92
CA GLU A 117 -9.15 -7.74 -18.07
C GLU A 117 -9.25 -6.95 -19.38
N GLU A 118 -10.00 -5.84 -19.40
CA GLU A 118 -10.10 -4.96 -20.57
C GLU A 118 -8.73 -4.38 -20.99
N VAL A 119 -7.91 -3.94 -20.03
CA VAL A 119 -6.54 -3.45 -20.31
C VAL A 119 -5.68 -4.58 -20.87
N TRP A 120 -5.73 -5.76 -20.25
CA TRP A 120 -4.97 -6.93 -20.70
C TRP A 120 -5.35 -7.37 -22.11
N ALA A 121 -6.64 -7.43 -22.42
CA ALA A 121 -7.14 -7.81 -23.73
C ALA A 121 -6.77 -6.77 -24.80
N ARG A 122 -6.92 -5.47 -24.49
CA ARG A 122 -6.54 -4.38 -25.40
C ARG A 122 -5.04 -4.39 -25.72
N ASP A 123 -4.21 -4.62 -24.72
CA ASP A 123 -2.75 -4.60 -24.85
C ASP A 123 -2.18 -5.97 -25.27
N GLY A 124 -3.03 -6.96 -25.53
CA GLY A 124 -2.64 -8.30 -25.99
C GLY A 124 -1.77 -9.08 -25.00
N GLY A 125 -1.86 -8.76 -23.70
CA GLY A 125 -0.97 -9.31 -22.67
C GLY A 125 0.49 -8.87 -22.80
N LYS A 126 0.79 -7.86 -23.63
CA LYS A 126 2.15 -7.36 -23.87
C LYS A 126 2.36 -5.98 -23.28
N CYS A 127 3.60 -5.69 -22.93
CA CYS A 127 4.07 -4.38 -22.55
C CYS A 127 3.93 -3.43 -23.74
N VAL A 128 3.13 -2.38 -23.60
CA VAL A 128 2.92 -1.41 -24.69
C VAL A 128 4.16 -0.56 -24.99
N GLN A 129 5.17 -0.57 -24.11
CA GLN A 129 6.40 0.20 -24.28
C GLN A 129 7.48 -0.56 -25.06
N CYS A 130 7.60 -1.88 -24.88
CA CYS A 130 8.70 -2.66 -25.46
C CYS A 130 8.29 -3.98 -26.12
N GLY A 131 7.01 -4.40 -26.03
CA GLY A 131 6.51 -5.63 -26.64
C GLY A 131 6.77 -6.93 -25.87
N ALA A 132 7.50 -6.90 -24.75
CA ALA A 132 7.68 -8.06 -23.85
C ALA A 132 6.35 -8.46 -23.16
N ASP A 133 6.35 -9.53 -22.39
CA ASP A 133 5.17 -9.92 -21.60
C ASP A 133 4.83 -8.84 -20.56
N GLY A 134 3.54 -8.52 -20.45
CA GLY A 134 3.02 -7.56 -19.49
C GLY A 134 2.84 -8.14 -18.10
N GLU A 135 3.06 -7.33 -17.07
CA GLU A 135 2.98 -7.74 -15.66
C GLU A 135 2.10 -6.80 -14.83
N GLU A 136 2.25 -5.49 -15.05
CA GLU A 136 1.68 -4.44 -14.20
C GLU A 136 0.85 -3.44 -15.02
N ILE A 137 -0.30 -3.03 -14.48
CA ILE A 137 -1.13 -1.98 -15.09
C ILE A 137 -0.74 -0.63 -14.46
N ASP A 138 -0.16 0.26 -15.25
CA ASP A 138 0.17 1.64 -14.88
C ASP A 138 -0.99 2.58 -15.18
N HIS A 139 -1.13 3.63 -14.38
CA HIS A 139 -1.92 4.79 -14.77
C HIS A 139 -1.01 5.84 -15.40
N ILE A 140 -1.36 6.30 -16.60
CA ILE A 140 -0.56 7.24 -17.38
C ILE A 140 -0.51 8.60 -16.67
N ASN A 141 -1.66 9.12 -16.24
CA ASN A 141 -1.77 10.37 -15.51
C ASN A 141 -2.84 10.30 -14.40
N GLY A 142 -2.49 10.74 -13.19
CA GLY A 142 -3.40 10.70 -12.05
C GLY A 142 -3.95 9.30 -11.76
N SER A 143 -5.13 9.22 -11.14
CA SER A 143 -5.74 7.97 -10.65
C SER A 143 -7.02 7.56 -11.40
N SER A 144 -7.31 8.15 -12.57
CA SER A 144 -8.51 7.77 -13.34
C SER A 144 -8.42 6.33 -13.82
N SER A 145 -9.51 5.59 -13.67
CA SER A 145 -9.66 4.21 -14.15
C SER A 145 -10.19 4.12 -15.59
N ASP A 146 -10.23 5.26 -16.31
CA ASP A 146 -10.57 5.28 -17.73
C ASP A 146 -9.58 4.44 -18.51
N LEU A 147 -10.08 3.61 -19.43
CA LEU A 147 -9.26 2.67 -20.19
C LEU A 147 -8.10 3.38 -20.90
N ALA A 148 -8.35 4.56 -21.48
CA ALA A 148 -7.34 5.37 -22.17
C ALA A 148 -6.23 5.91 -21.24
N ASN A 149 -6.46 5.95 -19.93
CA ASN A 149 -5.47 6.36 -18.93
C ASN A 149 -4.68 5.18 -18.35
N LEU A 150 -4.97 3.95 -18.79
CA LEU A 150 -4.31 2.74 -18.29
C LEU A 150 -3.44 2.12 -19.37
N ARG A 151 -2.34 1.47 -18.98
CA ARG A 151 -1.47 0.71 -19.87
C ARG A 151 -0.83 -0.49 -19.17
N LEU A 152 -0.69 -1.59 -19.90
CA LEU A 152 0.03 -2.76 -19.44
C LEU A 152 1.53 -2.62 -19.73
N LEU A 153 2.36 -2.84 -18.71
CA LEU A 153 3.82 -2.74 -18.78
C LEU A 153 4.47 -3.99 -18.18
N CYS A 154 5.65 -4.34 -18.68
CA CYS A 154 6.56 -5.23 -17.97
C CYS A 154 7.21 -4.47 -16.79
N ARG A 155 7.70 -5.21 -15.79
CA ARG A 155 8.30 -4.62 -14.58
C ARG A 155 9.47 -3.66 -14.89
N PRO A 156 10.41 -3.95 -15.81
CA PRO A 156 11.49 -3.01 -16.16
C PRO A 156 10.99 -1.68 -16.72
N CYS A 157 10.02 -1.71 -17.65
CA CYS A 157 9.46 -0.48 -18.24
C CYS A 157 8.67 0.32 -17.20
N HIS A 158 7.90 -0.35 -16.35
CA HIS A 158 7.17 0.29 -15.26
C HIS A 158 8.10 1.03 -14.29
N GLY A 159 9.22 0.40 -13.90
CA GLY A 159 10.22 1.02 -13.04
C GLY A 159 10.87 2.26 -13.67
N VAL A 160 11.26 2.19 -14.95
CA VAL A 160 11.83 3.35 -15.68
C VAL A 160 10.85 4.53 -15.71
N ILE A 161 9.59 4.27 -16.06
CA ILE A 161 8.53 5.29 -16.11
C ILE A 161 8.25 5.88 -14.73
N THR A 162 8.20 5.04 -13.70
CA THR A 162 7.95 5.50 -12.32
C THR A 162 9.05 6.43 -11.87
N ARG A 163 10.32 6.05 -12.10
CA ARG A 163 11.49 6.88 -11.75
C ARG A 163 11.59 8.16 -12.56
N SER A 164 11.18 8.16 -13.84
CA SER A 164 11.23 9.37 -14.66
C SER A 164 10.23 10.45 -14.20
N ARG A 165 9.26 10.09 -13.33
CA ARG A 165 8.32 11.03 -12.70
C ARG A 165 8.87 11.61 -11.38
N PHE A 166 10.05 11.20 -10.93
CA PHE A 166 10.64 11.73 -9.71
C PHE A 166 11.31 13.07 -9.99
N GLU A 167 10.92 14.06 -9.21
CA GLU A 167 11.52 15.39 -9.23
C GLU A 167 12.42 15.55 -8.00
N LYS A 168 13.42 16.43 -8.11
CA LYS A 168 14.22 16.81 -6.96
C LYS A 168 13.39 17.73 -6.07
N VAL A 169 13.51 17.55 -4.76
CA VAL A 169 12.97 18.51 -3.79
C VAL A 169 13.65 19.86 -4.02
N GLY A 170 12.84 20.92 -4.12
CA GLY A 170 13.33 22.27 -4.36
C GLY A 170 14.29 22.75 -3.26
N GLU A 171 15.21 23.64 -3.60
CA GLU A 171 16.17 24.17 -2.62
C GLU A 171 15.48 24.94 -1.49
N ASP A 172 14.38 25.63 -1.77
CA ASP A 172 13.62 26.41 -0.79
C ASP A 172 12.41 25.65 -0.21
N ASP A 173 12.24 24.37 -0.57
CA ASP A 173 11.17 23.52 -0.02
C ASP A 173 11.56 22.98 1.36
N HIS A 174 11.49 23.87 2.35
CA HIS A 174 11.83 23.56 3.73
C HIS A 174 10.87 22.55 4.38
N GLU A 175 9.59 22.55 3.99
CA GLU A 175 8.58 21.64 4.54
C GLU A 175 8.86 20.19 4.14
N THR A 176 9.07 19.93 2.85
CA THR A 176 9.39 18.58 2.37
C THR A 176 10.73 18.10 2.93
N LYS A 177 11.73 18.98 3.08
CA LYS A 177 13.02 18.65 3.71
C LYS A 177 12.86 18.27 5.18
N ALA A 178 12.09 19.06 5.95
CA ALA A 178 11.81 18.75 7.35
C ALA A 178 11.09 17.41 7.51
N LEU A 179 10.11 17.12 6.65
CA LEU A 179 9.43 15.82 6.62
C LEU A 179 10.40 14.67 6.28
N ALA A 180 11.32 14.87 5.32
CA ALA A 180 12.32 13.87 4.96
C ALA A 180 13.27 13.57 6.14
N GLU A 181 13.71 14.60 6.85
CA GLU A 181 14.52 14.48 8.07
C GLU A 181 13.76 13.76 9.17
N GLU A 182 12.50 14.11 9.43
CA GLU A 182 11.64 13.44 10.42
C GLU A 182 11.51 11.95 10.11
N ILE A 183 11.15 11.60 8.87
CA ILE A 183 11.04 10.19 8.44
C ILE A 183 12.37 9.47 8.65
N PHE A 184 13.49 10.09 8.28
CA PHE A 184 14.81 9.49 8.45
C PHE A 184 15.14 9.25 9.93
N MET A 185 14.91 10.24 10.80
CA MET A 185 15.12 10.12 12.24
C MET A 185 14.29 8.98 12.83
N ARG A 186 12.99 8.91 12.52
CA ARG A 186 12.09 7.83 12.98
C ARG A 186 12.52 6.44 12.50
N VAL A 187 13.06 6.36 11.29
CA VAL A 187 13.59 5.09 10.74
C VAL A 187 14.87 4.67 11.44
N LYS A 188 15.80 5.60 11.69
CA LYS A 188 17.12 5.32 12.26
C LYS A 188 17.15 5.22 13.78
N SER A 189 16.12 5.71 14.47
CA SER A 189 15.99 5.55 15.92
C SER A 189 16.00 4.06 16.29
N PRO A 190 16.78 3.63 17.30
CA PRO A 190 16.75 2.24 17.76
C PRO A 190 15.34 1.81 18.18
N GLU A 191 14.70 2.63 19.01
CA GLU A 191 13.32 2.43 19.46
C GLU A 191 12.32 3.21 18.59
N PRO A 192 11.08 2.68 18.41
CA PRO A 192 10.00 3.42 17.76
C PRO A 192 9.77 4.78 18.44
N MET A 193 9.77 5.87 17.65
CA MET A 193 9.51 7.21 18.20
C MET A 193 8.02 7.42 18.46
N HIS A 194 7.15 6.87 17.61
CA HIS A 194 5.72 6.80 17.82
C HIS A 194 5.26 5.34 18.02
N GLU A 195 4.16 5.11 18.75
CA GLU A 195 3.59 3.75 18.89
C GLU A 195 3.25 3.15 17.50
N CYS A 196 2.86 4.00 16.54
CA CYS A 196 2.61 3.57 15.17
C CYS A 196 3.86 3.22 14.36
N ASP A 197 5.06 3.45 14.87
CA ASP A 197 6.33 3.03 14.23
C ASP A 197 6.75 1.61 14.64
N ALA A 198 6.10 1.07 15.69
CA ALA A 198 6.39 -0.25 16.22
C ALA A 198 5.94 -1.36 15.24
N PRO A 199 6.68 -2.48 15.14
CA PRO A 199 6.29 -3.60 14.27
C PRO A 199 4.92 -4.19 14.65
N GLU A 200 4.56 -4.19 15.93
CA GLU A 200 3.29 -4.65 16.49
C GLU A 200 2.10 -3.84 15.95
N TRP A 201 2.32 -2.61 15.47
CA TRP A 201 1.28 -1.82 14.84
C TRP A 201 0.71 -2.47 13.56
N SER A 202 1.47 -3.37 12.94
CA SER A 202 1.02 -4.14 11.78
C SER A 202 0.15 -5.35 12.17
N GLU A 203 0.02 -5.64 13.47
CA GLU A 203 -0.84 -6.71 13.96
C GLU A 203 -2.33 -6.38 13.81
N ARG A 204 -3.13 -7.43 13.73
CA ARG A 204 -4.58 -7.29 13.63
C ARG A 204 -5.12 -6.56 14.85
N GLY A 205 -5.83 -5.45 14.61
CA GLY A 205 -6.53 -4.72 15.66
C GLY A 205 -5.73 -3.58 16.29
N ALA A 206 -4.43 -3.43 16.01
CA ALA A 206 -3.59 -2.45 16.71
C ALA A 206 -4.10 -1.01 16.55
N TRP A 207 -4.31 -0.55 15.31
CA TRP A 207 -4.85 0.79 15.07
C TRP A 207 -6.28 0.96 15.63
N GLN A 208 -7.10 -0.10 15.65
CA GLN A 208 -8.44 -0.03 16.23
C GLN A 208 -8.38 0.14 17.75
N ARG A 209 -7.44 -0.54 18.42
CA ARG A 209 -7.20 -0.36 19.87
C ARG A 209 -6.80 1.08 20.14
N TRP A 210 -5.83 1.61 19.39
CA TRP A 210 -5.44 3.02 19.48
C TRP A 210 -6.63 3.96 19.33
N ALA A 211 -7.40 3.82 18.24
CA ALA A 211 -8.54 4.68 17.97
C ALA A 211 -9.65 4.56 19.03
N THR A 212 -9.69 3.46 19.78
CA THR A 212 -10.65 3.27 20.88
C THR A 212 -10.18 3.98 22.14
N THR A 213 -8.91 3.79 22.51
CA THR A 213 -8.33 4.35 23.75
C THR A 213 -7.97 5.83 23.64
N HIS A 214 -7.73 6.33 22.42
CA HIS A 214 -7.37 7.72 22.13
C HIS A 214 -8.51 8.43 21.37
N SER A 215 -9.75 8.25 21.85
CA SER A 215 -10.91 8.99 21.36
C SER A 215 -11.73 9.59 22.49
N ARG A 216 -12.36 10.73 22.22
CA ARG A 216 -13.28 11.39 23.15
C ARG A 216 -14.55 11.87 22.41
N PRO A 217 -15.69 12.02 23.12
CA PRO A 217 -16.87 12.64 22.54
C PRO A 217 -16.56 14.06 22.06
N THR A 218 -17.13 14.47 20.92
CA THR A 218 -17.16 15.88 20.55
C THR A 218 -18.05 16.63 21.55
N THR A 219 -17.51 17.67 22.20
CA THR A 219 -18.27 18.63 23.03
C THR A 219 -19.26 19.43 22.20
#